data_AF-A0AAW5D363-F1
#
_entry.id   AF-A0AAW5D363-F1
#
_cell.length_a   1.000
_cell.length_b   1.000
_cell.length_c   1.000
_cell.angle_alpha   90.00
_cell.angle_beta   90.00
_cell.angle_gamma   90.00
#
_symmetry.space_group_name_H-M   'P 1'
#
loop_
_entity.id
_entity.type
_entity.pdbx_description
1 polymer ?
#
loop_
_entity_poly.entity_id
_entity_poly.type
_entity_poly.pdbx_seq_one_letter_code
_entity_poly.pdbx_strand_id
1 'polypeptide(L)'
;MKRYLSVVIAGSLNALMYSGQAYAQLDQTNEENITAIVEQQVAAYNKRDIDAFVATYHDDVEIHYFPGGIAYSGKEKLKKTYTQLFSRVTCLSAKISNREIQGRFVVDTEVIEFCLMRDGEEYKLK
;
A
#
# COMPACT_ATOMS: atom_id res chain seq x y z
N MET A 1 -14.33 -6.68 15.01
CA MET A 1 -14.01 -6.11 13.69
C MET A 1 -12.92 -5.07 13.88
N LYS A 2 -11.71 -5.27 13.34
CA LYS A 2 -10.62 -4.29 13.42
C LYS A 2 -10.49 -3.62 12.05
N ARG A 3 -10.40 -2.29 12.02
CA ARG A 3 -10.07 -1.49 10.83
C ARG A 3 -8.62 -1.05 10.96
N TYR A 4 -7.88 -1.03 9.86
CA TYR A 4 -6.50 -0.57 9.82
C TYR A 4 -6.38 0.62 8.87
N LEU A 5 -5.38 1.46 9.09
CA LEU A 5 -5.12 2.70 8.37
C LEU A 5 -3.62 2.74 8.04
N SER A 6 -3.29 2.90 6.76
CA SER A 6 -1.91 3.00 6.27
C SER A 6 -1.73 4.35 5.58
N VAL A 7 -0.57 4.99 5.78
CA VAL A 7 -0.28 6.35 5.30
C VAL A 7 1.18 6.42 4.83
N VAL A 8 1.43 7.03 3.67
CA VAL A 8 2.76 7.25 3.06
C VAL A 8 2.84 8.69 2.51
N ILE A 9 4.05 9.30 2.43
CA ILE A 9 4.24 10.76 2.32
C ILE A 9 5.39 11.18 1.36
N ALA A 10 5.13 12.16 0.46
CA ALA A 10 6.08 12.96 -0.36
C ALA A 10 5.38 14.26 -0.90
N GLY A 11 5.96 15.24 -1.62
CA GLY A 11 7.36 15.64 -1.78
C GLY A 11 7.74 16.19 -3.19
N SER A 12 7.64 17.47 -3.57
CA SER A 12 6.86 18.65 -3.08
C SER A 12 7.14 19.95 -3.90
N LEU A 13 6.18 20.89 -3.92
CA LEU A 13 6.25 22.34 -4.21
C LEU A 13 6.10 22.93 -5.66
N ASN A 14 5.43 24.10 -5.68
CA ASN A 14 5.44 25.23 -6.64
C ASN A 14 4.66 25.18 -7.98
N ALA A 15 3.51 25.88 -7.98
CA ALA A 15 2.99 26.66 -9.12
C ALA A 15 2.34 27.96 -8.60
N LEU A 16 2.52 29.08 -9.28
CA LEU A 16 2.00 30.41 -8.90
C LEU A 16 0.95 30.92 -9.90
N MET A 17 -0.24 31.27 -9.38
CA MET A 17 -1.20 32.22 -9.96
C MET A 17 -1.78 31.94 -11.37
N TYR A 18 -2.45 30.80 -11.57
CA TYR A 18 -3.56 30.66 -12.52
C TYR A 18 -4.71 29.85 -11.86
N SER A 19 -5.40 30.49 -10.93
CA SER A 19 -5.81 29.86 -9.66
C SER A 19 -7.17 29.18 -9.60
N GLY A 20 -7.52 28.39 -10.62
CA GLY A 20 -8.77 27.61 -10.63
C GLY A 20 -8.62 26.27 -11.34
N GLN A 21 -8.87 26.27 -12.66
CA GLN A 21 -8.84 25.07 -13.49
C GLN A 21 -7.49 24.31 -13.43
N ALA A 22 -6.36 25.03 -13.40
CA ALA A 22 -5.05 24.42 -13.28
C ALA A 22 -4.84 23.69 -11.94
N TYR A 23 -5.39 24.20 -10.82
CA TYR A 23 -5.29 23.52 -9.52
C TYR A 23 -6.20 22.28 -9.49
N ALA A 24 -7.44 22.38 -9.97
CA ALA A 24 -8.35 21.24 -10.05
C ALA A 24 -7.79 20.11 -10.94
N GLN A 25 -7.19 20.47 -12.07
CA GLN A 25 -6.55 19.51 -12.98
C GLN A 25 -5.27 18.90 -12.37
N LEU A 26 -4.45 19.69 -11.66
CA LEU A 26 -3.28 19.17 -10.93
C LEU A 26 -3.67 18.21 -9.80
N ASP A 27 -4.75 18.49 -9.06
CA ASP A 27 -5.26 17.59 -8.02
C ASP A 27 -5.76 16.28 -8.65
N GLN A 28 -6.62 16.35 -9.67
CA GLN A 28 -7.11 15.17 -10.40
C GLN A 28 -5.96 14.31 -10.96
N THR A 29 -4.98 14.93 -11.65
CA THR A 29 -3.82 14.20 -12.17
C THR A 29 -2.93 13.64 -11.04
N ASN A 30 -2.87 14.26 -9.86
CA ASN A 30 -2.22 13.65 -8.70
C ASN A 30 -3.02 12.43 -8.18
N GLU A 31 -4.34 12.54 -8.00
CA GLU A 31 -5.19 11.44 -7.55
C GLU A 31 -5.15 10.23 -8.50
N GLU A 32 -5.13 10.47 -9.82
CA GLU A 32 -4.95 9.45 -10.86
C GLU A 32 -3.59 8.74 -10.75
N ASN A 33 -2.49 9.50 -10.69
CA ASN A 33 -1.14 8.95 -10.57
C ASN A 33 -0.95 8.16 -9.26
N ILE A 34 -1.45 8.69 -8.15
CA ILE A 34 -1.43 8.05 -6.83
C ILE A 34 -2.25 6.74 -6.87
N THR A 35 -3.46 6.79 -7.44
CA THR A 35 -4.33 5.63 -7.63
C THR A 35 -3.63 4.52 -8.38
N ALA A 36 -2.98 4.85 -9.52
CA ALA A 36 -2.27 3.89 -10.35
C ALA A 36 -1.09 3.22 -9.62
N ILE A 37 -0.34 3.95 -8.78
CA ILE A 37 0.76 3.38 -7.99
C ILE A 37 0.24 2.36 -6.97
N VAL A 38 -0.84 2.68 -6.24
CA VAL A 38 -1.39 1.75 -5.23
C VAL A 38 -2.17 0.58 -5.88
N GLU A 39 -2.76 0.78 -7.07
CA GLU A 39 -3.29 -0.34 -7.87
C GLU A 39 -2.19 -1.32 -8.31
N GLN A 40 -1.03 -0.81 -8.76
CA GLN A 40 0.14 -1.65 -9.07
C GLN A 40 0.62 -2.41 -7.81
N GLN A 41 0.64 -1.75 -6.66
CA GLN A 41 1.04 -2.34 -5.37
C GLN A 41 0.14 -3.52 -4.99
N VAL A 42 -1.19 -3.33 -5.00
CA VAL A 42 -2.16 -4.38 -4.66
C VAL A 42 -2.16 -5.50 -5.71
N ALA A 43 -2.00 -5.17 -7.00
CA ALA A 43 -1.86 -6.16 -8.06
C ALA A 43 -0.59 -7.01 -7.91
N ALA A 44 0.53 -6.43 -7.47
CA ALA A 44 1.76 -7.16 -7.18
C ALA A 44 1.65 -8.02 -5.91
N TYR A 45 1.06 -7.47 -4.84
CA TYR A 45 0.77 -8.20 -3.59
C TYR A 45 -0.08 -9.46 -3.85
N ASN A 46 -1.16 -9.33 -4.63
CA ASN A 46 -2.04 -10.44 -4.99
C ASN A 46 -1.34 -11.50 -5.87
N LYS A 47 -0.35 -11.10 -6.67
CA LYS A 47 0.51 -12.01 -7.44
C LYS A 47 1.63 -12.65 -6.59
N ARG A 48 1.88 -12.15 -5.37
CA ARG A 48 3.09 -12.39 -4.56
C ARG A 48 4.39 -12.00 -5.29
N ASP A 49 4.29 -11.03 -6.20
CA ASP A 49 5.42 -10.48 -6.95
C ASP A 49 6.16 -9.48 -6.05
N ILE A 50 7.24 -9.94 -5.43
CA ILE A 50 8.00 -9.15 -4.46
C ILE A 50 8.75 -7.98 -5.13
N ASP A 51 9.18 -8.12 -6.38
CA ASP A 51 9.97 -7.09 -7.05
C ASP A 51 9.07 -5.99 -7.59
N ALA A 52 7.92 -6.33 -8.19
CA ALA A 52 6.91 -5.33 -8.55
C ALA A 52 6.31 -4.65 -7.30
N PHE A 53 6.07 -5.38 -6.21
CA PHE A 53 5.52 -4.80 -4.98
C PHE A 53 6.50 -3.77 -4.38
N VAL A 54 7.78 -4.14 -4.25
CA VAL A 54 8.84 -3.29 -3.67
C VAL A 54 9.16 -2.09 -4.57
N ALA A 55 8.93 -2.17 -5.89
CA ALA A 55 9.09 -1.05 -6.80
C ALA A 55 8.10 0.10 -6.56
N THR A 56 6.93 -0.15 -5.94
CA THR A 56 5.92 0.90 -5.66
C THR A 56 6.23 1.80 -4.46
N TYR A 57 7.42 1.66 -3.85
CA TYR A 57 7.84 2.41 -2.66
C TYR A 57 9.12 3.22 -2.91
N HIS A 58 9.30 4.30 -2.13
CA HIS A 58 10.59 5.01 -2.05
C HIS A 58 11.65 4.15 -1.33
N ASP A 59 12.94 4.46 -1.51
CA ASP A 59 14.02 3.73 -0.82
C ASP A 59 13.95 3.95 0.70
N ASP A 60 13.69 5.20 1.12
CA ASP A 60 13.47 5.62 2.50
C ASP A 60 12.04 5.37 3.03
N VAL A 61 11.36 4.34 2.53
CA VAL A 61 10.00 3.99 3.00
C VAL A 61 9.97 3.73 4.51
N GLU A 62 9.00 4.32 5.22
CA GLU A 62 8.66 3.95 6.60
C GLU A 62 7.36 3.14 6.64
N ILE A 63 7.35 2.08 7.46
CA ILE A 63 6.15 1.30 7.78
C ILE A 63 5.85 1.49 9.26
N HIS A 64 4.64 1.96 9.56
CA HIS A 64 4.16 2.25 10.90
C HIS A 64 3.07 1.27 11.33
N TYR A 65 3.03 0.90 12.61
CA TYR A 65 1.87 0.24 13.21
C TYR A 65 1.08 1.26 14.02
N PHE A 66 -0.12 1.64 13.57
CA PHE A 66 -0.97 2.56 14.32
C PHE A 66 -1.50 1.91 15.61
N PRO A 67 -1.46 2.58 16.80
CA PRO A 67 -0.91 3.92 17.08
C PRO A 67 0.54 3.92 17.61
N GLY A 68 1.26 2.79 17.57
CA GLY A 68 2.61 2.62 18.14
C GLY A 68 3.78 3.25 17.37
N GLY A 69 3.56 3.81 16.17
CA GLY A 69 4.59 4.49 15.38
C GLY A 69 5.42 3.57 14.48
N ILE A 70 6.66 3.96 14.19
CA ILE A 70 7.55 3.26 13.24
C ILE A 70 7.76 1.81 13.68
N ALA A 71 7.35 0.87 12.83
CA ALA A 71 7.66 -0.55 12.96
C ALA A 71 9.02 -0.87 12.33
N TYR A 72 9.31 -0.28 11.17
CA TYR A 72 10.61 -0.28 10.51
C TYR A 72 10.67 0.73 9.37
N SER A 73 11.87 1.01 8.87
CA SER A 73 12.12 1.79 7.65
C SER A 73 13.07 1.07 6.69
N GLY A 74 13.17 1.57 5.46
CA GLY A 74 14.08 1.12 4.42
C GLY A 74 13.51 0.02 3.52
N LYS A 75 13.66 0.20 2.20
CA LYS A 75 13.17 -0.71 1.17
C LYS A 75 13.73 -2.14 1.28
N GLU A 76 14.96 -2.32 1.74
CA GLU A 76 15.53 -3.66 2.00
C GLU A 76 14.74 -4.41 3.07
N LYS A 77 14.37 -3.73 4.16
CA LYS A 77 13.62 -4.29 5.28
C LYS A 77 12.17 -4.59 4.89
N LEU A 78 11.56 -3.74 4.07
CA LEU A 78 10.28 -4.02 3.41
C LEU A 78 10.36 -5.30 2.57
N LYS A 79 11.31 -5.37 1.62
CA LYS A 79 11.50 -6.53 0.75
C LYS A 79 11.68 -7.82 1.54
N LYS A 80 12.57 -7.82 2.55
CA LYS A 80 12.82 -8.97 3.43
C LYS A 80 11.58 -9.41 4.20
N THR A 81 10.75 -8.47 4.66
CA THR A 81 9.52 -8.76 5.41
C THR A 81 8.46 -9.39 4.50
N TYR A 82 8.20 -8.82 3.33
CA TYR A 82 7.17 -9.34 2.41
C TYR A 82 7.62 -10.63 1.69
N THR A 83 8.92 -10.82 1.44
CA THR A 83 9.46 -12.13 0.97
C THR A 83 9.08 -13.25 1.94
N GLN A 84 9.27 -13.02 3.25
CA GLN A 84 8.94 -14.00 4.29
C GLN A 84 7.43 -14.23 4.47
N LEU A 85 6.59 -13.24 4.16
CA LEU A 85 5.13 -13.43 4.10
C LEU A 85 4.76 -14.30 2.90
N PHE A 86 5.18 -13.90 1.70
CA PHE A 86 4.84 -14.56 0.44
C PHE A 86 5.33 -16.02 0.39
N SER A 87 6.46 -16.34 1.02
CA SER A 87 6.99 -17.71 1.10
C SER A 87 6.27 -18.63 2.10
N ARG A 88 5.34 -18.11 2.91
CA ARG A 88 4.61 -18.87 3.95
C ARG A 88 3.14 -19.09 3.63
N VAL A 89 2.55 -18.23 2.80
CA VAL A 89 1.12 -18.27 2.48
C VAL A 89 0.83 -19.11 1.24
N THR A 90 -0.17 -19.99 1.33
CA THR A 90 -0.67 -20.79 0.20
C THR A 90 -1.62 -19.98 -0.68
N CYS A 91 -2.62 -19.35 -0.05
CA CYS A 91 -3.51 -18.36 -0.65
C CYS A 91 -3.18 -16.95 -0.12
N LEU A 92 -3.31 -15.94 -0.97
CA LEU A 92 -3.20 -14.52 -0.59
C LEU A 92 -4.08 -13.67 -1.53
N SER A 93 -4.90 -12.79 -0.98
CA SER A 93 -5.72 -11.83 -1.74
C SER A 93 -6.07 -10.62 -0.88
N ALA A 94 -5.74 -9.43 -1.36
CA ALA A 94 -6.21 -8.15 -0.88
C ALA A 94 -7.26 -7.59 -1.85
N LYS A 95 -8.41 -7.19 -1.31
CA LYS A 95 -9.45 -6.48 -2.06
C LYS A 95 -9.77 -5.16 -1.36
N ILE A 96 -9.46 -4.05 -2.01
CA ILE A 96 -9.96 -2.72 -1.62
C ILE A 96 -11.49 -2.74 -1.71
N SER A 97 -12.16 -2.31 -0.64
CA SER A 97 -13.63 -2.21 -0.54
C SER A 97 -14.12 -0.77 -0.50
N ASN A 98 -13.25 0.16 -0.13
CA ASN A 98 -13.42 1.61 -0.19
C ASN A 98 -12.02 2.25 -0.27
N ARG A 99 -11.87 3.30 -1.07
CA ARG A 99 -10.66 4.12 -1.18
C ARG A 99 -11.04 5.57 -0.96
N GLU A 100 -10.38 6.22 -0.01
CA GLU A 100 -10.45 7.66 0.20
C GLU A 100 -9.09 8.27 -0.13
N ILE A 101 -9.08 9.38 -0.88
CA ILE A 101 -7.87 10.13 -1.22
C ILE A 101 -8.00 11.53 -0.61
N GLN A 102 -6.90 12.04 -0.04
CA GLN A 102 -6.83 13.37 0.53
C GLN A 102 -5.52 14.04 0.11
N GLY A 103 -5.51 14.59 -1.11
CA GLY A 103 -4.29 15.08 -1.76
C GLY A 103 -3.28 13.94 -1.93
N ARG A 104 -2.16 13.98 -1.18
CA ARG A 104 -1.12 12.94 -1.25
C ARG A 104 -1.41 11.65 -0.47
N PHE A 105 -2.48 11.63 0.32
CA PHE A 105 -2.79 10.51 1.23
C PHE A 105 -3.81 9.57 0.60
N VAL A 106 -3.57 8.26 0.67
CA VAL A 106 -4.55 7.22 0.32
C VAL A 106 -4.94 6.46 1.59
N VAL A 107 -6.23 6.21 1.76
CA VAL A 107 -6.79 5.37 2.81
C VAL A 107 -7.62 4.28 2.16
N ASP A 108 -7.07 3.07 2.10
CA ASP A 108 -7.77 1.89 1.60
C ASP A 108 -8.37 1.09 2.76
N THR A 109 -9.68 0.82 2.67
CA THR A 109 -10.34 -0.18 3.53
C THR A 109 -10.31 -1.53 2.83
N GLU A 110 -9.37 -2.38 3.23
CA GLU A 110 -9.13 -3.66 2.58
C GLU A 110 -9.83 -4.84 3.28
N VAL A 111 -10.28 -5.81 2.47
CA VAL A 111 -10.57 -7.18 2.90
C VAL A 111 -9.38 -8.04 2.49
N ILE A 112 -8.64 -8.55 3.48
CA ILE A 112 -7.50 -9.43 3.28
C ILE A 112 -7.90 -10.88 3.56
N GLU A 113 -7.70 -11.75 2.59
CA GLU A 113 -7.74 -13.20 2.75
C GLU A 113 -6.32 -13.77 2.65
N PHE A 114 -5.93 -14.60 3.61
CA PHE A 114 -4.68 -15.36 3.54
C PHE A 114 -4.82 -16.73 4.18
N CYS A 115 -4.07 -17.69 3.64
CA CYS A 115 -4.09 -19.08 4.06
C CYS A 115 -2.66 -19.52 4.42
N LEU A 116 -2.53 -20.32 5.48
CA LEU A 116 -1.26 -20.88 5.95
C LEU A 116 -1.38 -22.40 6.07
N MET A 117 -0.32 -23.13 5.72
CA MET A 117 -0.21 -24.53 6.10
C MET A 117 0.08 -24.65 7.59
N ARG A 118 -0.69 -25.50 8.28
CA ARG A 118 -0.48 -25.85 9.68
C ARG A 118 -0.87 -27.31 9.88
N ASP A 119 -0.05 -28.07 10.61
CA ASP A 119 -0.33 -29.44 11.03
C ASP A 119 -0.73 -30.42 9.88
N GLY A 120 -0.42 -30.06 8.62
CA GLY A 120 -0.73 -30.80 7.39
C GLY A 120 -1.89 -30.24 6.55
N GLU A 121 -2.70 -29.32 7.09
CA GLU A 121 -3.91 -28.77 6.44
C GLU A 121 -3.77 -27.27 6.13
N GLU A 122 -4.66 -26.74 5.27
CA GLU A 122 -4.69 -25.32 4.90
C GLU A 122 -5.69 -24.54 5.78
N TYR A 123 -5.16 -23.56 6.53
CA TYR A 123 -5.93 -22.71 7.44
C TYR A 123 -6.15 -21.33 6.84
N LYS A 124 -7.35 -21.08 6.28
CA LYS A 124 -7.79 -19.74 5.87
C LYS A 124 -8.19 -18.91 7.09
N LEU A 125 -7.48 -17.81 7.31
CA LEU A 125 -7.77 -16.87 8.40
C LEU A 125 -8.88 -15.88 7.99
N LYS A 126 -9.65 -15.41 8.97
CA LYS A 126 -10.85 -14.56 8.85
C LYS A 126 -10.80 -13.40 9.84
#